data_AF-K1S582-F1
#
_entry.id   AF-K1S582-F1
#
_cell.length_a   1.000
_cell.length_b   1.000
_cell.length_c   1.000
_cell.angle_alpha   90.00
_cell.angle_beta   90.00
_cell.angle_gamma   90.00
#
_symmetry.space_group_name_H-M   'P 1'
#
loop_
_entity.id
_entity.type
_entity.pdbx_description
1 polymer ?
#
loop_
_entity_poly.entity_id
_entity_poly.type
_entity_poly.pdbx_seq_one_letter_code
_entity_poly.pdbx_strand_id
1 'polypeptide(L)'
;MKTTLLLPNGFKKIGWAIFVPAFLLGCSICFFGENFDRWLFRETVMNNIAIIGTVVGALFIGFSREKIEDEMIQHIRLNALMAAMWINYLLLIVVSLSIYNINYLTVMACGMATPLVIFLLVYHFNLYRLNRNLHHEK
;
A
#
# COMPACT_ATOMS: atom_id res chain seq x y z
N MET A 1 -30.40 2.12 4.06
CA MET A 1 -30.16 0.98 3.14
C MET A 1 -28.67 0.65 3.16
N LYS A 2 -28.26 -0.60 3.42
CA LYS A 2 -26.84 -1.03 3.38
C LYS A 2 -26.56 -1.80 2.07
N THR A 3 -26.21 -1.09 1.00
CA THR A 3 -25.71 -1.68 -0.25
C THR A 3 -24.20 -1.43 -0.37
N THR A 4 -23.44 -1.96 0.59
CA THR A 4 -21.98 -1.86 0.57
C THR A 4 -21.42 -2.82 -0.47
N LEU A 5 -21.11 -2.28 -1.66
CA LEU A 5 -20.72 -3.04 -2.86
C LEU A 5 -19.23 -3.45 -2.79
N LEU A 6 -18.89 -4.25 -1.79
CA LEU A 6 -17.55 -4.79 -1.56
C LEU A 6 -17.34 -6.09 -2.35
N LEU A 7 -16.13 -6.25 -2.89
CA LEU A 7 -15.75 -7.33 -3.81
C LEU A 7 -15.62 -8.68 -3.08
N PRO A 8 -16.02 -9.81 -3.68
CA PRO A 8 -15.96 -11.11 -3.00
C PRO A 8 -14.53 -11.55 -2.66
N ASN A 9 -14.39 -12.36 -1.60
CA ASN A 9 -13.12 -12.74 -0.95
C ASN A 9 -12.02 -13.32 -1.88
N GLY A 10 -12.36 -13.76 -3.10
CA GLY A 10 -11.37 -14.12 -4.12
C GLY A 10 -10.48 -12.95 -4.58
N PHE A 11 -10.99 -11.71 -4.55
CA PHE A 11 -10.24 -10.52 -4.98
C PHE A 11 -9.03 -10.21 -4.09
N LYS A 12 -9.02 -10.64 -2.83
CA LYS A 12 -7.84 -10.52 -1.95
C LYS A 12 -6.60 -11.23 -2.55
N LYS A 13 -6.78 -12.40 -3.19
CA LYS A 13 -5.68 -13.11 -3.90
C LYS A 13 -5.25 -12.38 -5.17
N ILE A 14 -6.20 -11.85 -5.94
CA ILE A 14 -5.93 -11.11 -7.18
C ILE A 14 -5.18 -9.81 -6.87
N GLY A 15 -5.62 -9.07 -5.86
CA GLY A 15 -4.97 -7.85 -5.38
C GLY A 15 -3.53 -8.10 -4.94
N TRP A 16 -3.26 -9.14 -4.15
CA TRP A 16 -1.89 -9.54 -3.79
C TRP A 16 -1.05 -9.96 -5.01
N ALA A 17 -1.63 -10.69 -5.97
CA ALA A 17 -0.94 -11.09 -7.20
C ALA A 17 -0.60 -9.93 -8.15
N ILE A 18 -1.30 -8.79 -8.04
CA ILE A 18 -0.99 -7.54 -8.78
C ILE A 18 -0.03 -6.66 -7.98
N PHE A 19 -0.28 -6.49 -6.68
CA PHE A 19 0.48 -5.61 -5.79
C PHE A 19 1.94 -6.05 -5.63
N VAL A 20 2.20 -7.34 -5.42
CA VAL A 20 3.58 -7.84 -5.21
C VAL A 20 4.49 -7.57 -6.40
N PRO A 21 4.18 -7.97 -7.65
CA PRO A 21 5.06 -7.67 -8.78
C PRO A 21 5.13 -6.17 -9.08
N ALA A 22 4.05 -5.39 -8.92
CA ALA A 22 4.09 -3.94 -9.13
C ALA A 22 5.00 -3.23 -8.10
N PHE A 23 4.93 -3.63 -6.83
CA PHE A 23 5.77 -3.10 -5.76
C PHE A 23 7.24 -3.52 -5.93
N LEU A 24 7.51 -4.79 -6.28
CA LEU A 24 8.87 -5.27 -6.57
C LEU A 24 9.49 -4.54 -7.77
N LEU A 25 8.70 -4.28 -8.82
CA LEU A 25 9.16 -3.46 -9.96
C LEU A 25 9.47 -2.02 -9.52
N GLY A 26 8.56 -1.38 -8.76
CA GLY A 26 8.79 -0.04 -8.21
C GLY A 26 10.06 0.05 -7.35
N CYS A 27 10.27 -0.91 -6.44
CA CYS A 27 11.51 -1.01 -5.67
C CYS A 27 12.74 -1.22 -6.57
N SER A 28 12.67 -2.09 -7.58
CA SER A 28 13.80 -2.30 -8.50
C SER A 28 14.19 -1.02 -9.25
N ILE A 29 13.21 -0.20 -9.65
CA ILE A 29 13.45 1.10 -10.28
C ILE A 29 14.07 2.09 -9.27
N CYS A 30 13.50 2.20 -8.05
CA CYS A 30 14.05 3.08 -6.99
C CYS A 30 15.47 2.69 -6.52
N PHE A 31 15.94 1.44 -6.74
CA PHE A 31 17.27 0.97 -6.31
C PHE A 31 18.31 0.75 -7.43
N PHE A 32 17.93 0.34 -8.65
CA PHE A 32 18.87 0.12 -9.76
C PHE A 32 18.94 1.29 -10.76
N GLY A 33 18.09 2.31 -10.62
CA GLY A 33 17.90 3.40 -11.58
C GLY A 33 19.14 4.25 -11.91
N GLU A 34 20.21 4.20 -11.12
CA GLU A 34 21.46 4.95 -11.39
C GLU A 34 22.28 4.38 -12.57
N ASN A 35 21.88 3.25 -13.18
CA ASN A 35 22.71 2.51 -14.15
C ASN A 35 22.11 2.35 -15.56
N PHE A 36 21.31 3.28 -16.10
CA PHE A 36 21.00 3.23 -17.55
C PHE A 36 20.75 4.57 -18.29
N ASP A 37 21.85 5.18 -18.75
CA ASP A 37 21.85 6.28 -19.72
C ASP A 37 21.46 5.81 -21.14
N ARG A 38 20.16 5.52 -21.35
CA ARG A 38 19.54 5.52 -22.71
C ARG A 38 18.01 5.51 -22.88
N TRP A 39 17.16 5.53 -21.85
CA TRP A 39 15.71 5.47 -22.11
C TRP A 39 14.77 6.20 -21.13
N LEU A 40 14.87 7.53 -21.08
CA LEU A 40 13.98 8.40 -20.29
C LEU A 40 12.47 8.12 -20.52
N PHE A 41 12.08 7.80 -21.77
CA PHE A 41 10.68 7.53 -22.11
C PHE A 41 10.20 6.15 -21.65
N ARG A 42 11.06 5.12 -21.65
CA ARG A 42 10.72 3.67 -21.27
C ARG A 42 10.55 3.90 -19.71
N GLU A 43 11.53 4.49 -19.01
CA GLU A 43 11.50 4.59 -17.55
C GLU A 43 10.26 5.32 -17.03
N THR A 44 9.86 6.41 -17.68
CA THR A 44 8.61 7.12 -17.35
C THR A 44 7.38 6.20 -17.46
N VAL A 45 7.29 5.39 -18.53
CA VAL A 45 6.17 4.45 -18.75
C VAL A 45 6.21 3.30 -17.75
N MET A 46 7.38 2.70 -17.48
CA MET A 46 7.51 1.59 -16.53
C MET A 46 7.26 2.03 -15.09
N ASN A 47 7.73 3.21 -14.68
CA ASN A 47 7.44 3.78 -13.36
C ASN A 47 5.94 4.08 -13.22
N ASN A 48 5.30 4.69 -14.22
CA ASN A 48 3.85 4.92 -14.20
C ASN A 48 3.05 3.61 -14.11
N ILE A 49 3.45 2.55 -14.81
CA ILE A 49 2.83 1.22 -14.71
C ILE A 49 3.03 0.63 -13.31
N ALA A 50 4.22 0.75 -12.71
CA ALA A 50 4.50 0.27 -11.36
C ALA A 50 3.67 1.01 -10.30
N ILE A 51 3.58 2.34 -10.38
CA ILE A 51 2.78 3.18 -9.47
C ILE A 51 1.29 2.82 -9.62
N ILE A 52 0.75 2.83 -10.84
CA ILE A 52 -0.68 2.52 -11.09
C ILE A 52 -1.00 1.09 -10.65
N GLY A 53 -0.14 0.10 -10.97
CA GLY A 53 -0.31 -1.29 -10.53
C GLY A 53 -0.28 -1.44 -9.01
N THR A 54 0.59 -0.70 -8.32
CA THR A 54 0.68 -0.70 -6.85
C THR A 54 -0.55 -0.06 -6.22
N VAL A 55 -1.02 1.07 -6.76
CA VAL A 55 -2.24 1.76 -6.30
C VAL A 55 -3.48 0.88 -6.50
N VAL A 56 -3.68 0.35 -7.71
CA VAL A 56 -4.81 -0.53 -8.05
C VAL A 56 -4.77 -1.82 -7.24
N GLY A 57 -3.60 -2.46 -7.11
CA GLY A 57 -3.42 -3.65 -6.29
C GLY A 57 -3.75 -3.41 -4.82
N ALA A 58 -3.26 -2.32 -4.22
CA ALA A 58 -3.55 -1.97 -2.83
C ALA A 58 -5.02 -1.65 -2.59
N LEU A 59 -5.69 -0.95 -3.52
CA LEU A 59 -7.13 -0.71 -3.47
C LEU A 59 -7.92 -2.03 -3.55
N PHE A 60 -7.57 -2.95 -4.45
CA PHE A 60 -8.21 -4.27 -4.53
C PHE A 60 -8.04 -5.10 -3.25
N ILE A 61 -6.89 -5.02 -2.56
CA ILE A 61 -6.70 -5.69 -1.27
C ILE A 61 -7.55 -5.01 -0.17
N GLY A 62 -7.57 -3.67 -0.11
CA GLY A 62 -8.29 -2.91 0.93
C GLY A 62 -9.83 -2.91 0.82
N PHE A 63 -10.36 -3.07 -0.40
CA PHE A 63 -11.80 -3.12 -0.68
C PHE A 63 -12.35 -4.54 -0.93
N SER A 64 -11.51 -5.59 -0.84
CA SER A 64 -11.99 -6.98 -0.77
C SER A 64 -12.79 -7.20 0.53
N ARG A 65 -13.91 -7.93 0.45
CA ARG A 65 -14.61 -8.47 1.61
C ARG A 65 -13.73 -9.44 2.37
N GLU A 66 -13.80 -9.38 3.70
CA GLU A 66 -13.36 -10.47 4.58
C GLU A 66 -14.48 -11.52 4.73
N LYS A 67 -14.17 -12.68 5.29
CA LYS A 67 -15.07 -13.86 5.27
C LYS A 67 -16.31 -13.74 6.16
N ILE A 68 -16.27 -12.87 7.17
CA ILE A 68 -17.39 -12.38 7.99
C ILE A 68 -17.15 -10.88 8.13
N GLU A 69 -18.18 -10.05 7.97
CA GLU A 69 -18.03 -8.59 7.83
C GLU A 69 -18.84 -7.84 8.89
N ASP A 70 -18.50 -8.07 10.16
CA ASP A 70 -19.03 -7.34 11.30
C ASP A 70 -18.55 -5.88 11.32
N GLU A 71 -19.33 -5.00 11.97
CA GLU A 71 -19.05 -3.57 12.02
C GLU A 71 -17.68 -3.25 12.65
N MET A 72 -17.21 -4.10 13.58
CA MET A 72 -15.85 -4.04 14.14
C MET A 72 -14.75 -4.14 13.07
N ILE A 73 -14.90 -4.96 12.03
CA ILE A 73 -13.90 -5.07 10.95
C ILE A 73 -13.93 -3.82 10.05
N GLN A 74 -15.11 -3.23 9.83
CA GLN A 74 -15.23 -1.93 9.14
C GLN A 74 -14.53 -0.82 9.94
N HIS A 75 -14.71 -0.78 11.26
CA HIS A 75 -13.98 0.15 12.14
C HIS A 75 -12.46 -0.10 12.14
N ILE A 76 -11.99 -1.35 12.16
CA ILE A 76 -10.57 -1.69 12.07
C ILE A 76 -9.95 -1.22 10.76
N ARG A 77 -10.65 -1.35 9.62
CA ARG A 77 -10.17 -0.82 8.32
C ARG A 77 -10.04 0.71 8.35
N LEU A 78 -11.05 1.42 8.87
CA LEU A 78 -11.00 2.88 9.01
C LEU A 78 -9.86 3.33 9.94
N ASN A 79 -9.68 2.66 11.07
CA ASN A 79 -8.59 2.96 12.00
C ASN A 79 -7.21 2.68 11.39
N ALA A 80 -7.05 1.57 10.65
CA ALA A 80 -5.82 1.26 9.92
C ALA A 80 -5.50 2.31 8.84
N LEU A 81 -6.51 2.82 8.13
CA LEU A 81 -6.34 3.89 7.14
C LEU A 81 -5.90 5.20 7.80
N MET A 82 -6.55 5.61 8.90
CA MET A 82 -6.16 6.81 9.65
C MET A 82 -4.73 6.69 10.19
N ALA A 83 -4.39 5.57 10.84
CA ALA A 83 -3.04 5.31 11.36
C ALA A 83 -1.98 5.34 10.25
N ALA A 84 -2.26 4.76 9.08
CA ALA A 84 -1.34 4.78 7.95
C ALA A 84 -1.10 6.19 7.40
N MET A 85 -2.15 7.02 7.30
CA MET A 85 -2.00 8.43 6.89
C MET A 85 -1.16 9.21 7.91
N TRP A 86 -1.40 9.05 9.22
CA TRP A 86 -0.59 9.69 10.26
C TRP A 86 0.89 9.31 10.19
N ILE A 87 1.19 8.01 10.09
CA ILE A 87 2.57 7.50 9.96
C ILE A 87 3.21 8.02 8.66
N ASN A 88 2.47 8.04 7.55
CA ASN A 88 3.00 8.50 6.27
C ASN A 88 3.32 10.01 6.28
N TYR A 89 2.45 10.85 6.84
CA TYR A 89 2.74 12.29 6.94
C TYR A 89 3.90 12.59 7.89
N LEU A 90 4.03 11.85 9.00
CA LEU A 90 5.19 11.97 9.89
C LEU A 90 6.50 11.60 9.15
N LEU A 91 6.49 10.49 8.40
CA LEU A 91 7.62 10.07 7.58
C LEU A 91 7.95 11.10 6.50
N LEU A 92 6.94 11.64 5.82
CA LEU A 92 7.09 12.66 4.76
C LEU A 92 7.77 13.92 5.28
N ILE A 93 7.42 14.39 6.48
CA ILE A 93 8.05 15.55 7.14
C ILE A 93 9.52 15.25 7.46
N VAL A 94 9.82 14.08 8.07
CA VAL A 94 11.19 13.69 8.41
C VAL A 94 12.07 13.58 7.15
N VAL A 95 11.55 12.95 6.09
CA VAL A 95 12.21 12.84 4.79
C VAL A 95 12.47 14.22 4.19
N SER A 96 11.46 15.10 4.18
CA SER A 96 11.55 16.44 3.60
C SER A 96 12.49 17.40 4.33
N LEU A 97 12.82 17.12 5.60
CA LEU A 97 13.83 17.87 6.36
C LEU A 97 15.24 17.27 6.23
N SER A 98 15.36 16.00 5.81
CA SER A 98 16.62 15.26 5.79
C SER A 98 17.26 15.13 4.40
N ILE A 99 16.47 15.23 3.32
CA ILE A 99 16.92 14.95 1.94
C ILE A 99 16.67 16.18 1.05
N TYR A 100 17.65 16.52 0.22
CA TYR A 100 17.65 17.68 -0.67
C TYR A 100 18.20 17.29 -2.06
N ASN A 101 18.10 18.21 -3.04
CA ASN A 101 18.58 18.04 -4.42
C ASN A 101 17.91 16.84 -5.14
N ILE A 102 18.49 16.31 -6.22
CA ILE A 102 17.94 15.24 -7.07
C ILE A 102 17.36 14.04 -6.30
N ASN A 103 17.99 13.64 -5.18
CA ASN A 103 17.55 12.53 -4.34
C ASN A 103 16.16 12.77 -3.71
N TYR A 104 15.79 14.03 -3.45
CA TYR A 104 14.47 14.41 -2.94
C TYR A 104 13.36 14.02 -3.94
N LEU A 105 13.59 14.22 -5.24
CA LEU A 105 12.57 13.95 -6.26
C LEU A 105 12.29 12.44 -6.36
N THR A 106 13.34 11.62 -6.37
CA THR A 106 13.23 10.15 -6.36
C THR A 106 12.52 9.65 -5.10
N VAL A 107 12.93 10.12 -3.91
CA VAL A 107 12.32 9.68 -2.65
C VAL A 107 10.87 10.13 -2.53
N MET A 108 10.50 11.32 -3.02
CA MET A 108 9.10 11.75 -3.07
C MET A 108 8.26 10.93 -4.05
N ALA A 109 8.82 10.48 -5.17
CA ALA A 109 8.14 9.56 -6.09
C ALA A 109 7.89 8.18 -5.45
N CYS A 110 8.91 7.56 -4.83
CA CYS A 110 8.73 6.31 -4.08
C CYS A 110 7.75 6.52 -2.88
N GLY A 111 7.73 7.73 -2.29
CA GLY A 111 6.81 8.17 -1.23
C GLY A 111 5.34 8.35 -1.63
N MET A 112 4.99 8.27 -2.91
CA MET A 112 3.58 8.21 -3.34
C MET A 112 2.96 6.84 -3.05
N ALA A 113 3.78 5.78 -2.96
CA ALA A 113 3.32 4.41 -2.68
C ALA A 113 3.30 4.07 -1.18
N THR A 114 4.13 4.73 -0.36
CA THR A 114 4.26 4.43 1.08
C THR A 114 2.97 4.45 1.90
N PRO A 115 1.98 5.38 1.74
CA PRO A 115 0.78 5.34 2.58
C PRO A 115 -0.05 4.07 2.36
N LEU A 116 -0.05 3.55 1.12
CA LEU A 116 -0.77 2.32 0.77
C LEU A 116 -0.05 1.08 1.32
N VAL A 117 1.28 1.03 1.25
CA VAL A 117 2.09 -0.04 1.85
C VAL A 117 1.87 -0.09 3.37
N ILE A 118 1.96 1.06 4.05
CA ILE A 118 1.74 1.18 5.50
C ILE A 118 0.31 0.76 5.86
N PHE A 119 -0.70 1.18 5.09
CA PHE A 119 -2.09 0.78 5.29
C PHE A 119 -2.27 -0.74 5.23
N LEU A 120 -1.72 -1.41 4.21
CA LEU A 120 -1.83 -2.86 4.08
C LEU A 120 -1.15 -3.59 5.25
N LEU A 121 0.02 -3.11 5.71
CA LEU A 121 0.73 -3.68 6.85
C LEU A 121 -0.05 -3.51 8.16
N VAL A 122 -0.49 -2.29 8.48
CA VAL A 122 -1.26 -1.98 9.70
C VAL A 122 -2.60 -2.72 9.71
N TYR A 123 -3.27 -2.84 8.56
CA TYR A 123 -4.52 -3.59 8.44
C TYR A 123 -4.33 -5.09 8.73
N HIS A 124 -3.35 -5.76 8.09
CA HIS A 124 -3.09 -7.18 8.35
C HIS A 124 -2.58 -7.45 9.78
N PHE A 125 -1.78 -6.54 10.35
CA PHE A 125 -1.31 -6.64 11.73
C PHE A 125 -2.47 -6.54 12.75
N ASN A 126 -3.38 -5.58 12.56
CA ASN A 126 -4.55 -5.42 13.41
C ASN A 126 -5.52 -6.62 13.29
N LEU A 127 -5.70 -7.16 12.08
CA LEU A 127 -6.50 -8.36 11.85
C LEU A 127 -5.90 -9.60 12.55
N TYR A 128 -4.58 -9.77 12.47
CA TYR A 128 -3.86 -10.85 13.17
C TYR A 128 -3.98 -10.71 14.70
N ARG A 129 -3.82 -9.49 15.24
CA ARG A 129 -3.99 -9.20 16.66
C ARG A 129 -5.41 -9.52 17.15
N LEU A 130 -6.44 -9.14 16.39
CA LEU A 130 -7.84 -9.47 16.72
C LEU A 130 -8.05 -10.98 16.77
N ASN A 131 -7.61 -11.72 15.74
CA ASN A 131 -7.80 -13.17 15.70
C ASN A 131 -7.07 -13.89 16.83
N ARG A 132 -5.88 -13.42 17.23
CA ARG A 132 -5.17 -13.97 18.40
C ARG A 132 -5.92 -13.73 19.71
N ASN A 133 -6.51 -12.56 19.91
CA ASN A 133 -7.32 -12.27 21.10
C ASN A 133 -8.54 -13.22 21.20
N LEU A 134 -9.26 -13.42 20.10
CA LEU A 134 -10.41 -14.34 20.02
C LEU A 134 -10.04 -15.83 20.25
N HIS A 135 -8.76 -16.16 20.19
CA HIS A 135 -8.20 -17.48 20.52
C HIS A 135 -7.68 -17.60 21.96
N HIS A 136 -7.59 -16.50 22.72
CA HIS A 136 -7.27 -16.50 24.15
C HIS A 136 -8.53 -16.45 25.05
N GLU A 137 -9.71 -16.27 24.46
CA GLU A 137 -11.01 -16.18 25.14
C GLU A 137 -11.83 -17.48 24.98
N LYS A 138 -11.12 -18.61 24.80
CA LYS A 138 -11.63 -19.98 24.63
C LYS A 138 -10.72 -20.99 25.34
#